data_AF-A0A969NBB1-F1
#
_entry.id   AF-A0A969NBB1-F1
#
_cell.length_a   1.000
_cell.length_b   1.000
_cell.length_c   1.000
_cell.angle_alpha   90.00
_cell.angle_beta   90.00
_cell.angle_gamma   90.00
#
_symmetry.space_group_name_H-M   'P 1'
#
loop_
_entity.id
_entity.type
_entity.pdbx_description
1 polymer ?
#
loop_
_entity_poly.entity_id
_entity_poly.type
_entity_poly.pdbx_seq_one_letter_code
_entity_poly.pdbx_strand_id
1 'polypeptide(L)'
;MTEEDFKKLESRIYAFSVDVFSFVKTLIDNGLASEYSRMLLDTSNQLYSTFIDVFDSAGEYNRIVVKRCEQLSDSCSDYLTRIEVGKKYLNEKVDLTIESKEIGRRLGVYSINN
;
A
#
# COMPACT_ATOMS: atom_id res chain seq x y z
N MET A 1 -18.86 -3.32 4.81
CA MET A 1 -17.66 -3.22 5.66
C MET A 1 -18.11 -2.71 7.01
N THR A 2 -17.73 -3.36 8.11
CA THR A 2 -18.03 -2.83 9.45
C THR A 2 -17.04 -1.71 9.80
N GLU A 3 -17.36 -0.84 10.76
CA GLU A 3 -16.44 0.19 11.25
C GLU A 3 -15.14 -0.42 11.81
N GLU A 4 -15.25 -1.60 12.44
CA GLU A 4 -14.10 -2.34 12.96
C GLU A 4 -13.19 -2.86 11.84
N ASP A 5 -13.77 -3.42 10.77
CA ASP A 5 -13.01 -3.87 9.60
C ASP A 5 -12.28 -2.71 8.93
N PHE A 6 -12.92 -1.54 8.86
CA PHE A 6 -12.32 -0.33 8.31
C PHE A 6 -11.11 0.11 9.12
N LYS A 7 -11.23 0.26 10.46
CA LYS A 7 -10.11 0.67 11.32
C LYS A 7 -8.94 -0.31 11.28
N LYS A 8 -9.23 -1.61 11.17
CA LYS A 8 -8.21 -2.65 10.98
C LYS A 8 -7.49 -2.49 9.64
N LEU A 9 -8.22 -2.22 8.56
CA LEU A 9 -7.65 -2.00 7.24
C LEU A 9 -6.84 -0.68 7.18
N GLU A 10 -7.35 0.39 7.79
CA GLU A 10 -6.66 1.68 7.92
C GLU A 10 -5.30 1.49 8.62
N SER A 11 -5.29 0.85 9.78
CA SER A 11 -4.08 0.60 10.57
C SER A 11 -3.06 -0.21 9.76
N ARG A 12 -3.54 -1.16 8.95
CA ARG A 12 -2.71 -2.03 8.11
C ARG A 12 -2.09 -1.26 6.93
N ILE A 13 -2.87 -0.41 6.26
CA ILE A 13 -2.38 0.46 5.19
C ILE A 13 -1.37 1.48 5.74
N TYR A 14 -1.62 2.04 6.92
CA TYR A 14 -0.67 2.93 7.59
C TYR A 14 0.64 2.22 7.96
N ALA A 15 0.57 1.01 8.54
CA ALA A 15 1.78 0.24 8.84
C ALA A 15 2.58 -0.06 7.57
N PHE A 16 1.89 -0.45 6.49
CA PHE A 16 2.50 -0.68 5.19
C PHE A 16 3.22 0.57 4.64
N SER A 17 2.63 1.76 4.74
CA SER A 17 3.29 2.98 4.25
C SER A 17 4.56 3.33 5.06
N VAL A 18 4.54 3.10 6.38
CA VAL A 18 5.70 3.25 7.27
C VAL A 18 6.80 2.24 6.93
N ASP A 19 6.45 0.98 6.71
CA ASP A 19 7.42 -0.07 6.36
C ASP A 19 8.04 0.19 4.99
N VAL A 20 7.25 0.63 4.00
CA VAL A 20 7.75 1.08 2.69
C VAL A 20 8.72 2.25 2.86
N PHE A 21 8.39 3.25 3.68
CA PHE A 21 9.29 4.36 3.94
C PHE A 21 10.64 3.89 4.53
N SER A 22 10.60 3.00 5.53
CA SER A 22 11.79 2.42 6.14
C SER A 22 12.65 1.64 5.13
N PHE A 23 12.01 0.81 4.31
CA PHE A 23 12.66 0.04 3.26
C PHE A 23 13.33 0.95 2.22
N VAL A 24 12.60 1.91 1.68
CA VAL A 24 13.12 2.84 0.66
C VAL A 24 14.26 3.69 1.23
N LYS A 25 14.14 4.17 2.47
CA LYS A 25 15.23 4.86 3.16
C LYS A 25 16.48 3.97 3.27
N THR A 26 16.31 2.71 3.65
CA THR A 26 17.40 1.74 3.70
C THR A 26 18.07 1.57 2.33
N LEU A 27 17.29 1.50 1.25
CA LEU A 27 17.85 1.45 -0.11
C LEU A 27 18.63 2.71 -0.47
N ILE A 28 18.12 3.90 -0.12
CA ILE A 28 18.80 5.18 -0.34
C ILE A 28 20.14 5.22 0.40
N ASP A 29 20.15 4.89 1.68
CA ASP A 29 21.34 4.94 2.55
C ASP A 29 22.44 3.97 2.07
N ASN A 30 22.07 2.95 1.29
CA ASN A 30 22.98 1.96 0.71
C ASN A 30 23.27 2.19 -0.79
N GLY A 31 22.79 3.28 -1.40
CA GLY A 31 23.00 3.56 -2.83
C GLY A 31 22.28 2.58 -3.78
N LEU A 32 21.24 1.91 -3.30
CA LEU A 32 20.44 0.91 -4.04
C LEU A 32 19.08 1.44 -4.49
N ALA A 33 18.75 2.70 -4.16
CA ALA A 33 17.48 3.29 -4.55
C ALA A 33 17.38 3.45 -6.07
N SER A 34 16.25 2.99 -6.61
CA SER A 34 15.88 3.12 -8.03
C SER A 34 14.68 4.04 -8.20
N GLU A 35 14.34 4.38 -9.45
CA GLU A 35 13.10 5.08 -9.77
C GLU A 35 11.88 4.34 -9.19
N TYR A 36 11.83 3.01 -9.31
CA TYR A 36 10.74 2.20 -8.75
C TYR A 36 10.63 2.29 -7.23
N SER A 37 11.75 2.46 -6.51
CA SER A 37 11.70 2.66 -5.05
C SER A 37 11.07 4.02 -4.67
N ARG A 38 11.27 5.05 -5.48
CA ARG A 38 10.62 6.36 -5.28
C ARG A 38 9.14 6.29 -5.63
N MET A 39 8.80 5.67 -6.76
CA MET A 39 7.40 5.44 -7.15
C MET A 39 6.65 4.63 -6.10
N LEU A 40 7.28 3.60 -5.52
CA LEU A 40 6.72 2.82 -4.42
C LEU A 40 6.41 3.70 -3.19
N LEU A 41 7.36 4.56 -2.78
CA LEU A 41 7.16 5.47 -1.65
C LEU A 41 6.00 6.45 -1.90
N ASP A 42 5.97 7.08 -3.08
CA ASP A 42 4.93 8.03 -3.42
C ASP A 42 3.56 7.35 -3.48
N THR A 43 3.50 6.15 -4.06
CA THR A 43 2.26 5.38 -4.23
C THR A 43 1.75 4.83 -2.90
N SER A 44 2.62 4.38 -1.99
CA SER A 44 2.19 3.88 -0.67
C SER A 44 1.65 5.01 0.21
N ASN A 45 2.24 6.20 0.13
CA ASN A 45 1.73 7.40 0.79
C ASN A 45 0.40 7.83 0.18
N GLN A 46 0.29 7.83 -1.15
CA GLN A 46 -0.97 8.13 -1.84
C GLN A 46 -2.06 7.12 -1.48
N LEU A 47 -1.72 5.84 -1.33
CA LEU A 47 -2.66 4.80 -0.90
C LEU A 47 -3.26 5.15 0.46
N TYR A 48 -2.42 5.47 1.45
CA TYR A 48 -2.92 5.85 2.78
C TYR A 48 -3.74 7.14 2.75
N SER A 49 -3.25 8.19 2.09
CA SER A 49 -3.96 9.47 2.02
C SER A 49 -5.28 9.35 1.25
N THR A 50 -5.37 8.48 0.25
CA THR A 50 -6.62 8.21 -0.47
C THR A 50 -7.57 7.38 0.40
N PHE A 51 -7.04 6.45 1.20
CA PHE A 51 -7.86 5.57 2.02
C PHE A 51 -8.57 6.30 3.17
N ILE A 52 -7.95 7.32 3.77
CA ILE A 52 -8.60 8.12 4.81
C ILE A 52 -9.82 8.91 4.28
N ASP A 53 -9.89 9.14 2.97
CA ASP A 53 -11.01 9.80 2.29
C ASP A 53 -12.09 8.82 1.79
N VAL A 54 -12.03 7.54 2.20
CA VAL A 54 -13.04 6.52 1.81
C VAL A 54 -14.43 6.87 2.29
N PHE A 55 -14.52 7.56 3.42
CA PHE A 55 -15.76 8.17 3.88
C PHE A 55 -15.73 9.65 3.55
N ASP A 56 -16.78 10.14 2.90
CA ASP A 56 -16.92 11.57 2.68
C ASP A 56 -17.27 12.31 3.99
N SER A 57 -17.40 13.63 3.92
CA SER A 57 -17.79 14.46 5.07
C SER A 57 -19.15 14.12 5.69
N ALA A 58 -20.00 13.38 4.97
CA ALA A 58 -21.29 12.89 5.45
C ALA A 58 -21.20 11.47 6.04
N GLY A 59 -20.03 10.84 6.00
CA GLY A 59 -19.82 9.47 6.44
C GLY A 59 -20.27 8.42 5.42
N GLU A 60 -20.51 8.81 4.17
CA GLU A 60 -20.92 7.89 3.11
C GLU A 60 -19.71 7.19 2.50
N TYR A 61 -19.84 5.88 2.33
CA TYR A 61 -18.79 5.02 1.79
C TYR A 61 -18.61 5.21 0.29
N ASN A 62 -17.41 5.63 -0.13
CA ASN A 62 -17.09 5.91 -1.52
C ASN A 62 -16.35 4.74 -2.20
N ARG A 63 -17.09 4.00 -3.03
CA ARG A 63 -16.55 2.86 -3.80
C ARG A 63 -15.48 3.23 -4.80
N ILE A 64 -15.55 4.43 -5.37
CA ILE A 64 -14.56 4.89 -6.35
C ILE A 64 -13.21 5.07 -5.64
N VAL A 65 -13.24 5.62 -4.42
CA VAL A 65 -12.05 5.77 -3.58
C VAL A 65 -11.48 4.41 -3.19
N VAL A 66 -12.31 3.44 -2.80
CA VAL A 66 -11.83 2.08 -2.49
C VAL A 66 -11.20 1.40 -3.70
N LYS A 67 -11.84 1.48 -4.87
CA LYS A 67 -11.28 0.94 -6.11
C LYS A 67 -9.97 1.63 -6.49
N ARG A 68 -9.83 2.93 -6.22
CA ARG A 68 -8.57 3.65 -6.41
C ARG A 68 -7.49 3.13 -5.45
N CYS A 69 -7.83 2.90 -4.18
CA CYS A 69 -6.91 2.29 -3.21
C CYS A 69 -6.45 0.90 -3.67
N GLU A 70 -7.36 0.08 -4.18
CA GLU A 70 -7.04 -1.25 -4.72
C GLU A 70 -5.98 -1.15 -5.83
N GLN A 71 -6.19 -0.26 -6.82
CA GLN A 71 -5.24 -0.01 -7.90
C GLN A 71 -3.87 0.52 -7.42
N LEU A 72 -3.86 1.37 -6.39
CA LEU A 72 -2.63 1.88 -5.79
C LEU A 72 -1.86 0.76 -5.07
N SER A 73 -2.59 -0.14 -4.40
CA SER A 73 -2.03 -1.33 -3.75
C SER A 73 -1.42 -2.31 -4.76
N ASP A 74 -2.10 -2.52 -5.90
CA ASP A 74 -1.56 -3.33 -6.99
C ASP A 74 -0.29 -2.71 -7.58
N SER A 75 -0.30 -1.40 -7.80
CA SER A 75 0.86 -0.66 -8.32
C SER A 75 2.07 -0.76 -7.37
N CYS A 76 1.86 -0.68 -6.05
CA CYS A 76 2.92 -0.89 -5.06
C CYS A 76 3.54 -2.29 -5.20
N SER A 77 2.71 -3.32 -5.35
CA SER A 77 3.18 -4.68 -5.54
C SER A 77 3.99 -4.84 -6.84
N ASP A 78 3.56 -4.19 -7.92
CA ASP A 78 4.27 -4.19 -9.20
C ASP A 78 5.63 -3.51 -9.07
N TYR A 79 5.73 -2.36 -8.42
CA TYR A 79 7.00 -1.68 -8.19
C TYR A 79 7.97 -2.52 -7.35
N LEU A 80 7.47 -3.19 -6.30
CA LEU A 80 8.28 -4.10 -5.48
C LEU A 80 8.88 -5.25 -6.29
N THR A 81 8.16 -5.79 -7.28
CA THR A 81 8.73 -6.84 -8.16
C THR A 81 9.90 -6.33 -9.00
N ARG A 82 9.88 -5.05 -9.40
CA ARG A 82 10.88 -4.40 -10.26
C ARG A 82 12.08 -3.84 -9.51
N ILE A 83 11.99 -3.68 -8.19
CA ILE A 83 13.11 -3.25 -7.35
C ILE A 83 14.12 -4.40 -7.22
N GLU A 84 15.31 -4.19 -7.77
CA GLU A 84 16.44 -5.11 -7.62
C GLU A 84 17.13 -4.88 -6.27
N VAL A 85 17.32 -5.96 -5.51
CA VAL A 85 17.99 -5.93 -4.21
C VAL A 85 18.92 -7.11 -4.06
N GLY A 86 19.99 -6.92 -3.29
CA GLY A 86 20.81 -8.03 -2.82
C GLY A 86 20.06 -8.94 -1.85
N LYS A 87 20.58 -10.16 -1.65
CA LYS A 87 19.98 -11.18 -0.75
C LYS A 87 19.59 -10.65 0.64
N LYS A 88 20.35 -9.68 1.15
CA LYS A 88 20.12 -9.04 2.46
C LYS A 88 18.73 -8.41 2.59
N TYR A 89 18.18 -7.82 1.52
CA TYR A 89 16.91 -7.09 1.55
C TYR A 89 15.76 -7.85 0.86
N LEU A 90 16.01 -9.09 0.43
CA LEU A 90 15.04 -9.87 -0.34
C LEU A 90 13.79 -10.22 0.49
N ASN A 91 13.98 -10.61 1.75
CA ASN A 91 12.85 -10.99 2.62
C ASN A 91 11.91 -9.80 2.86
N GLU A 92 12.47 -8.64 3.23
CA GLU A 92 11.69 -7.42 3.45
C GLU A 92 10.90 -7.02 2.19
N LYS A 93 11.53 -7.10 1.01
CA LYS A 93 10.84 -6.87 -0.26
C LYS A 93 9.68 -7.85 -0.49
N VAL A 94 9.88 -9.13 -0.18
CA VAL A 94 8.84 -10.16 -0.31
C VAL A 94 7.70 -9.92 0.67
N ASP A 95 8.00 -9.60 1.92
CA ASP A 95 7.01 -9.31 2.96
C ASP A 95 6.14 -8.11 2.56
N LEU A 96 6.76 -7.02 2.11
CA LEU A 96 6.05 -5.86 1.57
C LEU A 96 5.19 -6.23 0.35
N THR A 97 5.66 -7.13 -0.51
CA THR A 97 4.91 -7.56 -1.70
C THR A 97 3.67 -8.35 -1.30
N ILE A 98 3.80 -9.26 -0.33
CA ILE A 98 2.67 -10.04 0.21
C ILE A 98 1.66 -9.09 0.87
N GLU A 99 2.15 -8.14 1.66
CA GLU A 99 1.32 -7.18 2.37
C GLU A 99 0.51 -6.29 1.42
N SER A 100 1.17 -5.74 0.40
CA SER A 100 0.53 -4.94 -0.65
C SER A 100 -0.56 -5.73 -1.40
N LYS A 101 -0.36 -7.03 -1.63
CA LYS A 101 -1.37 -7.89 -2.28
C LYS A 101 -2.53 -8.21 -1.37
N GLU A 102 -2.29 -8.43 -0.07
CA GLU A 102 -3.35 -8.70 0.89
C GLU A 102 -4.22 -7.46 1.14
N ILE A 103 -3.63 -6.27 1.17
CA ILE A 103 -4.37 -5.00 1.19
C ILE A 103 -5.26 -4.88 -0.05
N GLY A 104 -4.70 -5.06 -1.25
CA GLY A 104 -5.45 -5.01 -2.51
C GLY A 104 -6.60 -6.00 -2.52
N ARG A 105 -6.36 -7.26 -2.13
CA ARG A 105 -7.39 -8.30 -2.02
C ARG A 105 -8.54 -7.90 -1.08
N ARG A 106 -8.23 -7.30 0.08
CA ARG A 106 -9.25 -6.84 1.02
C ARG A 106 -10.08 -5.70 0.44
N LEU A 107 -9.44 -4.71 -0.17
CA LEU A 107 -10.13 -3.61 -0.85
C LEU A 107 -11.04 -4.13 -1.97
N GLY A 108 -10.58 -5.12 -2.74
CA GLY A 108 -11.34 -5.78 -3.81
C GLY A 108 -12.64 -6.46 -3.32
N VAL A 109 -12.62 -7.07 -2.14
CA VAL A 109 -13.84 -7.64 -1.54
C VAL A 109 -14.89 -6.55 -1.29
N TYR A 110 -14.46 -5.34 -0.91
CA TYR A 110 -15.34 -4.21 -0.62
C TYR A 110 -15.68 -3.35 -1.84
N SER A 111 -15.00 -3.53 -2.98
CA SER A 111 -15.32 -2.87 -4.24
C SER A 111 -16.40 -3.61 -5.04
N ILE A 112 -16.57 -4.93 -4.82
CA ILE A 112 -17.53 -5.80 -5.53
C ILE A 112 -18.82 -6.06 -4.73
N ASN A 113 -18.73 -6.24 -3.40
CA ASN A 113 -19.88 -6.65 -2.58
C ASN A 113 -20.50 -5.47 -1.82
N ASN A 114 -21.51 -4.83 -2.41
CA ASN A 114 -22.72 -4.18 -1.82
C ASN A 114 -23.46 -3.42 -2.93
#